data_AF-A0A1V5NB51-F1
#
_entry.id   AF-A0A1V5NB51-F1
#
_cell.length_a   1.000
_cell.length_b   1.000
_cell.length_c   1.000
_cell.angle_alpha   90.00
_cell.angle_beta   90.00
_cell.angle_gamma   90.00
#
_symmetry.space_group_name_H-M   'P 1'
#
loop_
_entity.id
_entity.type
_entity.pdbx_description
1 polymer ?
#
loop_
_entity_poly.entity_id
_entity_poly.type
_entity_poly.pdbx_seq_one_letter_code
_entity_poly.pdbx_strand_id
1 'polypeptide(L)'
;MAENNKQLNDDRLFSRKKTLLTPQQYASSQGISSGVVEECAKLGVVQIRRHKNKTFIVDLPLDAAKSAKQQEETRVEPINTFQQAQRISGIINKLVKPTVQQTKSAQKVTRPEVVQKPAAPIPDLKIFAQEENIAPAIKHEKFNPVPVEFKISTGRKIQDALTLSTRGKLVFAFLALALVITAAAMVWFGMQNNAQQKRLEQAYENIGKLVNENELTARKAKMLEMDSANWKAEAQQGQQSIASLEIQLVQTKEKLAETQENLSKVQEDHLQTLNQINEQLKEITADTTQTEQK
;
A
#
# COMPACT_ATOMS: atom_id res chain seq x y z
N MET A 1 -39.87 31.38 -24.68
CA MET A 1 -39.68 30.06 -24.03
C MET A 1 -39.18 29.02 -25.04
N ALA A 2 -37.98 29.20 -25.61
CA ALA A 2 -37.43 28.29 -26.62
C ALA A 2 -35.91 28.03 -26.50
N GLU A 3 -35.30 28.42 -25.37
CA GLU A 3 -33.84 28.28 -25.18
C GLU A 3 -33.42 27.07 -24.32
N ASN A 4 -34.33 26.47 -23.55
CA ASN A 4 -34.00 25.34 -22.68
C ASN A 4 -33.82 23.99 -23.40
N ASN A 5 -34.16 23.88 -24.69
CA ASN A 5 -34.07 22.61 -25.42
C ASN A 5 -32.74 22.41 -26.18
N LYS A 6 -31.89 23.43 -26.28
CA LYS A 6 -30.57 23.28 -26.95
C LYS A 6 -29.51 22.64 -26.05
N GLN A 7 -29.57 22.84 -24.73
CA GLN A 7 -28.57 22.27 -23.80
C GLN A 7 -28.66 20.75 -23.68
N LEU A 8 -29.84 20.16 -23.82
CA LEU A 8 -30.05 18.71 -23.68
C LEU A 8 -29.45 17.87 -24.82
N ASN A 9 -29.19 18.46 -25.99
CA ASN A 9 -28.63 17.74 -27.13
C ASN A 9 -27.09 17.74 -27.16
N ASP A 10 -26.44 18.70 -26.50
CA ASP A 10 -24.97 18.76 -26.42
C ASP A 10 -24.38 17.68 -25.48
N ASP A 11 -25.19 17.10 -24.58
CA ASP A 11 -24.75 16.09 -23.61
C ASP A 11 -24.77 14.64 -24.17
N ARG A 12 -25.23 14.43 -25.41
CA ARG A 12 -25.16 13.14 -26.13
C ARG A 12 -23.81 12.96 -26.84
N LEU A 13 -22.74 13.24 -26.11
CA LEU A 13 -21.39 13.43 -26.62
C LEU A 13 -20.67 12.15 -27.06
N PHE A 14 -21.22 11.00 -26.72
CA PHE A 14 -20.81 9.71 -27.25
C PHE A 14 -22.09 9.00 -27.69
N SER A 15 -22.07 8.25 -28.79
CA SER A 15 -23.22 7.57 -29.45
C SER A 15 -24.02 6.58 -28.56
N ARG A 16 -23.87 6.64 -27.24
CA ARG A 16 -24.51 5.81 -26.24
C ARG A 16 -25.82 6.43 -25.81
N LYS A 17 -26.86 5.60 -25.68
CA LYS A 17 -28.20 5.99 -25.20
C LYS A 17 -28.23 6.52 -23.75
N LYS A 18 -27.09 6.56 -23.05
CA LYS A 18 -26.99 6.94 -21.63
C LYS A 18 -26.35 8.31 -21.51
N THR A 19 -27.00 9.21 -20.78
CA THR A 19 -26.47 10.53 -20.41
C THR A 19 -25.19 10.34 -19.61
N LEU A 20 -24.13 11.06 -19.97
CA LEU A 20 -22.87 11.04 -19.24
C LEU A 20 -23.01 11.82 -17.95
N LEU A 21 -22.51 11.26 -16.86
CA LEU A 21 -22.56 11.90 -15.55
C LEU A 21 -21.26 12.63 -15.26
N THR A 22 -21.36 13.79 -14.63
CA THR A 22 -20.19 14.44 -14.04
C THR A 22 -19.72 13.66 -12.80
N PRO A 23 -18.45 13.79 -12.38
CA PRO A 23 -17.95 13.12 -11.16
C PRO A 23 -18.81 13.38 -9.93
N GLN A 24 -19.34 14.59 -9.79
CA GLN A 24 -20.21 14.97 -8.68
C GLN A 24 -21.59 14.31 -8.76
N GLN A 25 -22.21 14.27 -9.94
CA GLN A 25 -23.49 13.58 -10.12
C GLN A 25 -23.37 12.08 -9.89
N TYR A 26 -22.26 11.49 -10.35
CA TYR A 26 -21.96 10.09 -10.13
C TYR A 26 -21.74 9.79 -8.65
N ALA A 27 -20.94 10.60 -7.96
CA ALA A 27 -20.71 10.52 -6.52
C ALA A 27 -22.03 10.52 -5.73
N SER A 28 -22.92 11.48 -6.04
CA SER A 28 -24.26 11.54 -5.43
C SER A 28 -25.13 10.32 -5.73
N SER A 29 -25.07 9.78 -6.96
CA SER A 29 -25.87 8.60 -7.33
C SER A 29 -25.44 7.31 -6.63
N GLN A 30 -24.16 7.21 -6.25
CA GLN A 30 -23.59 6.04 -5.58
C GLN A 30 -23.45 6.24 -4.05
N GLY A 31 -23.76 7.42 -3.52
CA GLY A 31 -23.59 7.72 -2.10
C GLY A 31 -22.12 7.82 -1.66
N ILE A 32 -21.22 8.15 -2.58
CA ILE A 32 -19.77 8.29 -2.32
C ILE A 32 -19.34 9.75 -2.46
N SER A 33 -18.17 10.10 -1.94
CA SER A 33 -17.61 11.45 -2.11
C SER A 33 -16.96 11.60 -3.48
N SER A 34 -16.95 12.82 -4.02
CA SER A 34 -16.28 13.13 -5.30
C SER A 34 -14.78 12.86 -5.27
N GLY A 35 -14.14 13.03 -4.10
CA GLY A 35 -12.72 12.72 -3.90
C GLY A 35 -12.42 11.23 -4.12
N VAL A 36 -13.29 10.34 -3.64
CA VAL A 36 -13.17 8.88 -3.87
C VAL A 36 -13.31 8.56 -5.36
N VAL A 37 -14.22 9.23 -6.07
CA VAL A 37 -14.38 9.05 -7.53
C VAL A 37 -13.11 9.43 -8.29
N GLU A 38 -12.46 10.53 -7.90
CA GLU A 38 -11.19 10.95 -8.50
C GLU A 38 -10.03 10.00 -8.19
N GLU A 39 -9.96 9.45 -6.97
CA GLU A 39 -8.99 8.42 -6.61
C GLU A 39 -9.20 7.13 -7.39
N CYS A 40 -10.45 6.66 -7.51
CA CYS A 40 -10.79 5.51 -8.34
C CYS A 40 -10.44 5.75 -9.81
N ALA A 41 -10.54 6.99 -10.30
CA ALA A 41 -10.11 7.33 -11.65
C ALA A 41 -8.58 7.30 -11.80
N LYS A 42 -7.82 7.77 -10.80
CA LYS A 42 -6.35 7.65 -10.77
C LYS A 42 -5.89 6.19 -10.75
N LEU A 43 -6.65 5.32 -10.09
CA LEU A 43 -6.42 3.87 -10.04
C LEU A 43 -6.87 3.14 -11.31
N GLY A 44 -7.47 3.83 -12.28
CA GLY A 44 -7.95 3.22 -13.54
C GLY A 44 -9.25 2.43 -13.41
N VAL A 45 -9.93 2.49 -12.26
CA VAL A 45 -11.21 1.80 -12.01
C VAL A 45 -12.37 2.50 -12.73
N VAL A 46 -12.29 3.83 -12.86
CA VAL A 46 -13.30 4.67 -13.53
C VAL A 46 -12.63 5.47 -14.65
N GLN A 47 -13.16 5.38 -15.87
CA GLN A 47 -12.62 6.19 -16.98
C GLN A 47 -13.30 7.57 -17.02
N ILE A 48 -12.53 8.62 -16.70
CA ILE A 48 -12.94 10.02 -16.87
C ILE A 48 -12.43 10.53 -18.23
N ARG A 49 -13.31 11.11 -19.04
CA ARG A 49 -12.92 11.87 -20.24
C ARG A 49 -13.29 13.34 -20.11
N ARG A 50 -12.42 14.20 -20.62
CA ARG A 50 -12.65 15.65 -20.67
C ARG A 50 -13.15 16.04 -22.06
N HIS A 51 -14.23 16.82 -22.11
CA HIS A 51 -14.79 17.34 -23.35
C HIS A 51 -15.40 18.74 -23.13
N LYS A 52 -15.11 19.71 -24.02
CA LYS A 52 -15.59 21.11 -23.90
C LYS A 52 -15.43 21.68 -22.46
N ASN A 53 -14.24 21.50 -21.86
CA ASN A 53 -13.91 21.90 -20.49
C ASN A 53 -14.71 21.24 -19.35
N LYS A 54 -15.57 20.25 -19.65
CA LYS A 54 -16.28 19.45 -18.65
C LYS A 54 -15.68 18.04 -18.58
N THR A 55 -15.65 17.46 -17.39
CA THR A 55 -15.21 16.08 -17.15
C THR A 55 -16.42 15.18 -16.99
N PHE A 56 -16.44 14.09 -17.72
CA PHE A 56 -17.52 13.12 -17.77
C PHE A 56 -16.99 11.73 -17.48
N ILE A 57 -17.78 10.91 -16.80
CA ILE A 57 -17.48 9.49 -16.60
C ILE A 57 -18.03 8.71 -17.80
N VAL A 58 -17.15 8.01 -18.52
CA VAL A 58 -17.45 7.44 -19.85
C VAL A 58 -17.67 5.94 -19.81
N ASP A 59 -16.97 5.22 -18.93
CA ASP A 59 -17.16 3.77 -18.77
C ASP A 59 -16.96 3.36 -17.31
N LEU A 60 -17.97 2.66 -16.78
CA LEU A 60 -17.86 1.79 -15.62
C LEU A 60 -17.85 0.35 -16.14
N PRO A 61 -16.74 -0.40 -16.08
CA PRO A 61 -16.79 -1.85 -16.05
C PRO A 61 -17.15 -2.31 -14.64
N LEU A 62 -18.31 -1.90 -14.11
CA LEU A 62 -18.77 -2.34 -12.79
C LEU A 62 -20.27 -2.65 -12.84
N ASP A 63 -20.62 -3.66 -13.65
CA ASP A 63 -21.80 -4.49 -13.38
C ASP A 63 -21.62 -5.36 -12.10
N ALA A 64 -20.64 -5.07 -11.22
CA ALA A 64 -20.52 -5.70 -9.91
C ALA A 64 -21.73 -5.42 -9.00
N ALA A 65 -22.42 -4.29 -9.18
CA ALA A 65 -23.62 -3.96 -8.40
C ALA A 65 -24.92 -4.60 -8.95
N LYS A 66 -24.93 -5.10 -10.20
CA LYS A 66 -26.09 -5.86 -10.69
C LYS A 66 -26.10 -7.30 -10.19
N SER A 67 -24.94 -7.87 -9.90
CA SER A 67 -24.87 -9.18 -9.22
C SER A 67 -25.31 -9.10 -7.75
N ALA A 68 -25.23 -7.92 -7.10
CA ALA A 68 -25.69 -7.73 -5.73
C ALA A 68 -27.19 -7.40 -5.63
N LYS A 69 -27.76 -6.68 -6.59
CA LYS A 69 -29.20 -6.29 -6.56
C LYS A 69 -30.18 -7.36 -7.04
N GLN A 70 -29.70 -8.48 -7.59
CA GLN A 70 -30.59 -9.59 -7.98
C GLN A 70 -30.83 -10.59 -6.82
N GLN A 71 -30.23 -10.38 -5.64
CA GLN A 71 -30.54 -11.16 -4.43
C GLN A 71 -31.42 -10.43 -3.41
N GLU A 72 -31.74 -9.15 -3.62
CA GLU A 72 -32.46 -8.32 -2.62
C GLU A 72 -33.93 -8.07 -2.96
N GLU A 73 -34.52 -8.89 -3.84
CA GLU A 73 -35.97 -9.01 -4.01
C GLU A 73 -36.50 -10.21 -3.21
N THR A 74 -36.01 -10.38 -1.99
CA THR A 74 -36.65 -11.25 -0.99
C THR A 74 -37.30 -10.34 0.04
N ARG A 75 -38.64 -10.35 0.08
CA ARG A 75 -39.51 -9.63 1.03
C ARG A 75 -38.87 -9.51 2.41
N VAL A 76 -38.63 -8.28 2.85
CA VAL A 76 -38.29 -7.94 4.22
C VAL A 76 -39.55 -8.07 5.07
N GLU A 77 -39.63 -9.14 5.87
CA GLU A 77 -40.51 -9.15 7.05
C GLU A 77 -39.93 -8.23 8.14
N PRO A 78 -40.77 -7.57 8.95
CA PRO A 78 -40.33 -6.63 9.97
C PRO A 78 -39.50 -7.33 11.05
N ILE A 79 -38.20 -7.05 11.07
CA ILE A 79 -37.27 -7.54 12.09
C ILE A 79 -37.62 -6.89 13.44
N ASN A 80 -37.93 -7.74 14.41
CA ASN A 80 -38.31 -7.34 15.76
C ASN A 80 -37.06 -6.91 16.54
N THR A 81 -36.83 -5.59 16.65
CA THR A 81 -35.66 -4.93 17.24
C THR A 81 -35.37 -5.40 18.68
N PHE A 82 -36.38 -5.91 19.39
CA PHE A 82 -36.25 -6.41 20.75
C PHE A 82 -35.41 -7.69 20.85
N GLN A 83 -35.54 -8.63 19.90
CA GLN A 83 -34.75 -9.88 19.92
C GLN A 83 -33.28 -9.64 19.52
N GLN A 84 -33.03 -8.66 18.64
CA GLN A 84 -31.67 -8.33 18.22
C GLN A 84 -30.89 -7.63 19.34
N ALA A 85 -31.54 -6.75 20.10
CA ALA A 85 -30.96 -6.13 21.30
C ALA A 85 -30.63 -7.19 22.38
N GLN A 86 -31.48 -8.21 22.54
CA GLN A 86 -31.25 -9.29 23.51
C GLN A 86 -30.02 -10.16 23.15
N ARG A 87 -29.77 -10.39 21.86
CA ARG A 87 -28.57 -11.10 21.38
C ARG A 87 -27.29 -10.30 21.62
N ILE A 88 -27.33 -8.98 21.41
CA ILE A 88 -26.18 -8.11 21.64
C ILE A 88 -25.82 -8.06 23.14
N SER A 89 -26.81 -7.95 24.03
CA SER A 89 -26.57 -8.00 25.49
C SER A 89 -25.98 -9.34 25.96
N GLY A 90 -26.33 -10.46 25.30
CA GLY A 90 -25.76 -11.77 25.61
C GLY A 90 -24.27 -11.91 25.27
N ILE A 91 -23.79 -11.17 24.27
CA ILE A 91 -22.38 -11.19 23.86
C ILE A 91 -21.55 -10.31 24.81
N ILE A 92 -22.06 -9.15 25.21
CA ILE A 92 -21.36 -8.23 26.13
C ILE A 92 -21.18 -8.89 27.52
N ASN A 93 -22.19 -9.60 28.03
CA ASN A 93 -22.07 -10.33 29.30
C ASN A 93 -21.09 -11.52 29.28
N LYS A 94 -20.70 -12.02 28.10
CA LYS A 94 -19.65 -13.05 27.96
C LYS A 94 -18.24 -12.45 27.89
N LEU A 95 -18.09 -11.20 27.44
CA LEU A 95 -16.79 -10.53 27.38
C LEU A 95 -16.36 -9.88 28.71
N VAL A 96 -17.28 -9.61 29.64
CA VAL A 96 -16.98 -8.93 30.92
C VAL A 96 -16.98 -9.91 32.11
N LYS A 97 -16.34 -11.07 31.95
CA LYS A 97 -15.90 -11.87 33.12
C LYS A 97 -14.40 -11.68 33.32
N PRO A 98 -13.95 -11.04 34.42
CA PRO A 98 -12.54 -10.91 34.70
C PRO A 98 -12.05 -12.25 35.28
N THR A 99 -11.27 -13.01 34.53
CA THR A 99 -10.54 -14.15 35.09
C THR A 99 -9.36 -13.62 35.89
N VAL A 100 -9.55 -13.57 37.20
CA VAL A 100 -8.55 -13.26 38.22
C VAL A 100 -7.75 -14.53 38.52
N GLN A 101 -6.42 -14.40 38.41
CA GLN A 101 -5.34 -15.17 39.05
C GLN A 101 -5.16 -16.67 38.69
N GLN A 102 -3.95 -17.05 38.26
CA GLN A 102 -2.92 -17.50 39.19
C GLN A 102 -1.52 -17.64 38.55
N THR A 103 -0.54 -17.38 39.41
CA THR A 103 0.91 -17.24 39.28
C THR A 103 1.70 -18.55 39.33
N LYS A 104 2.98 -18.45 38.87
CA LYS A 104 4.15 -19.36 39.03
C LYS A 104 4.18 -20.53 38.02
N SER A 105 5.29 -20.78 37.31
CA SER A 105 6.68 -20.81 37.76
C SER A 105 7.68 -20.60 36.61
N ALA A 106 8.91 -20.22 36.98
CA ALA A 106 10.03 -19.95 36.11
C ALA A 106 10.47 -21.17 35.28
N GLN A 107 10.60 -20.99 33.97
CA GLN A 107 11.40 -21.89 33.15
C GLN A 107 12.32 -21.05 32.24
N LYS A 108 13.60 -21.09 32.62
CA LYS A 108 14.76 -20.59 31.88
C LYS A 108 14.87 -21.41 30.59
N VAL A 109 14.41 -20.86 29.46
CA VAL A 109 14.62 -21.47 28.14
C VAL A 109 15.49 -20.56 27.30
N THR A 110 16.59 -21.18 26.90
CA THR A 110 17.76 -20.67 26.21
C THR A 110 17.40 -20.03 24.88
N ARG A 111 17.90 -18.81 24.71
CA ARG A 111 17.96 -18.02 23.48
C ARG A 111 18.53 -18.88 22.33
N PRO A 112 17.86 -19.01 21.18
CA PRO A 112 18.48 -19.60 20.01
C PRO A 112 19.55 -18.64 19.48
N GLU A 113 20.76 -19.17 19.48
CA GLU A 113 21.96 -18.64 18.86
C GLU A 113 21.73 -18.51 17.36
N VAL A 114 21.65 -17.27 16.89
CA VAL A 114 21.65 -16.95 15.45
C VAL A 114 23.07 -17.18 14.97
N VAL A 115 23.27 -18.29 14.24
CA VAL A 115 24.48 -18.58 13.48
C VAL A 115 24.68 -17.46 12.45
N GLN A 116 25.54 -16.50 12.79
CA GLN A 116 26.07 -15.52 11.85
C GLN A 116 27.03 -16.22 10.90
N LYS A 117 26.59 -16.36 9.65
CA LYS A 117 27.45 -16.70 8.52
C LYS A 117 28.38 -15.51 8.24
N PRO A 118 29.70 -15.69 8.09
CA PRO A 118 30.62 -14.58 7.83
C PRO A 118 30.41 -14.06 6.41
N ALA A 119 29.90 -12.84 6.28
CA ALA A 119 29.94 -12.08 5.03
C ALA A 119 31.33 -11.44 4.89
N ALA A 120 31.85 -11.47 3.67
CA ALA A 120 33.21 -11.15 3.28
C ALA A 120 33.75 -9.80 3.80
N PRO A 121 35.09 -9.68 4.01
CA PRO A 121 35.72 -8.42 4.35
C PRO A 121 35.52 -7.41 3.22
N ILE A 122 34.90 -6.29 3.55
CA ILE A 122 34.84 -5.09 2.71
C ILE A 122 36.28 -4.60 2.55
N PRO A 123 36.83 -4.47 1.33
CA PRO A 123 38.14 -3.89 1.14
C PRO A 123 38.14 -2.42 1.60
N ASP A 124 39.09 -2.15 2.48
CA ASP A 124 39.33 -0.90 3.19
C ASP A 124 39.40 0.29 2.21
N LEU A 125 38.41 1.19 2.26
CA LEU A 125 38.39 2.48 1.57
C LEU A 125 39.33 3.51 2.25
N LYS A 126 40.50 3.08 2.71
CA LYS A 126 41.55 3.95 3.25
C LYS A 126 42.52 4.47 2.19
N ILE A 127 42.30 4.14 0.92
CA ILE A 127 43.19 4.54 -0.18
C ILE A 127 42.97 6.01 -0.60
N PHE A 128 41.97 6.71 -0.07
CA PHE A 128 41.67 8.10 -0.47
C PHE A 128 41.82 9.16 0.63
N ALA A 129 42.36 8.81 1.80
CA ALA A 129 42.54 9.75 2.91
C ALA A 129 44.01 10.12 3.20
N GLN A 130 44.97 9.64 2.39
CA GLN A 130 46.40 9.79 2.70
C GLN A 130 47.23 10.14 1.46
N GLU A 131 46.85 11.19 0.72
CA GLU A 131 47.71 11.75 -0.31
C GLU A 131 47.46 13.25 -0.58
N GLU A 132 47.27 14.02 0.49
CA GLU A 132 47.31 15.49 0.44
C GLU A 132 48.21 16.01 1.56
N ASN A 133 49.52 15.72 1.52
CA ASN A 133 50.50 16.51 2.29
C ASN A 133 51.98 16.21 1.98
N ILE A 134 52.40 16.22 0.71
CA ILE A 134 53.82 16.44 0.40
C ILE A 134 53.94 17.29 -0.86
N ALA A 135 53.69 18.59 -0.72
CA ALA A 135 54.34 19.56 -1.60
C ALA A 135 55.76 19.79 -1.05
N PRO A 136 56.84 19.53 -1.82
CA PRO A 136 58.16 19.92 -1.38
C PRO A 136 58.21 21.44 -1.28
N ALA A 137 58.51 21.93 -0.07
CA ALA A 137 58.81 23.34 0.18
C ALA A 137 59.97 23.77 -0.73
N ILE A 138 59.65 24.52 -1.78
CA ILE A 138 60.63 25.19 -2.62
C ILE A 138 61.33 26.20 -1.72
N LYS A 139 62.58 25.91 -1.36
CA LYS A 139 63.47 26.88 -0.71
C LYS A 139 63.66 28.04 -1.69
N HIS A 140 63.02 29.16 -1.40
CA HIS A 140 63.31 30.43 -2.07
C HIS A 140 64.75 30.85 -1.71
N GLU A 141 65.66 30.57 -2.61
CA GLU A 141 66.99 31.14 -2.63
C GLU A 141 66.85 32.66 -2.81
N LYS A 142 67.33 33.41 -1.82
CA LYS A 142 67.26 34.88 -1.79
C LYS A 142 68.10 35.44 -2.93
N PHE A 143 67.44 35.77 -4.03
CA PHE A 143 68.03 36.53 -5.11
C PHE A 143 68.11 38.00 -4.67
N ASN A 144 69.34 38.50 -4.46
CA ASN A 144 69.58 39.93 -4.26
C ASN A 144 69.41 40.65 -5.62
N PRO A 145 68.42 41.52 -5.81
CA PRO A 145 68.32 42.29 -7.04
C PRO A 145 69.40 43.37 -7.03
N VAL A 146 70.34 43.28 -7.97
CA VAL A 146 71.21 44.39 -8.36
C VAL A 146 70.32 45.46 -9.02
N PRO A 147 70.33 46.72 -8.55
CA PRO A 147 69.51 47.76 -9.14
C PRO A 147 70.21 48.26 -10.40
N VAL A 148 69.62 47.98 -11.56
CA VAL A 148 69.95 48.71 -12.78
C VAL A 148 68.70 49.45 -13.21
N GLU A 149 68.69 50.73 -12.86
CA GLU A 149 67.72 51.71 -13.31
C GLU A 149 67.81 51.87 -14.82
N PHE A 150 66.83 51.36 -15.56
CA PHE A 150 66.46 51.93 -16.85
C PHE A 150 64.94 51.80 -17.03
N LYS A 151 64.20 52.76 -16.45
CA LYS A 151 62.80 53.03 -16.81
C LYS A 151 62.73 53.62 -18.22
N ILE A 152 63.00 52.79 -19.22
CA ILE A 152 62.54 53.07 -20.58
C ILE A 152 61.26 52.27 -20.73
N SER A 153 60.13 52.98 -20.76
CA SER A 153 58.78 52.45 -21.00
C SER A 153 58.83 51.33 -22.04
N THR A 154 58.58 50.09 -21.62
CA THR A 154 58.43 48.93 -22.50
C THR A 154 57.40 49.20 -23.60
N GLY A 155 56.40 50.05 -23.31
CA GLY A 155 55.44 50.54 -24.30
C GLY A 155 56.06 51.33 -25.46
N ARG A 156 57.05 52.20 -25.21
CA ARG A 156 57.72 52.97 -26.28
C ARG A 156 58.61 52.09 -27.17
N LYS A 157 59.31 51.11 -26.62
CA LYS A 157 60.13 50.17 -27.40
C LYS A 157 59.28 49.26 -28.31
N ILE A 158 58.08 48.88 -27.86
CA ILE A 158 57.12 48.13 -28.70
C ILE A 158 56.61 49.02 -29.83
N GLN A 159 56.35 50.31 -29.55
CA GLN A 159 55.83 51.25 -30.54
C GLN A 159 56.86 51.60 -31.64
N ASP A 160 58.13 51.78 -31.29
CA ASP A 160 59.21 52.03 -32.26
C ASP A 160 59.58 50.78 -33.08
N ALA A 161 59.42 49.56 -32.53
CA ALA A 161 59.55 48.33 -33.29
C ALA A 161 58.37 48.10 -34.26
N LEU A 162 57.19 48.66 -33.96
CA LEU A 162 55.98 48.55 -34.78
C LEU A 162 56.04 49.40 -36.06
N THR A 163 56.82 50.48 -36.07
CA THR A 163 56.90 51.43 -37.18
C THR A 163 57.95 51.06 -38.24
N LEU A 164 58.90 50.17 -37.95
CA LEU A 164 60.11 50.03 -38.77
C LEU A 164 60.18 48.84 -39.75
N SER A 165 59.18 47.96 -39.87
CA SER A 165 59.27 46.90 -40.91
C SER A 165 57.94 46.39 -41.44
N THR A 166 57.80 46.40 -42.77
CA THR A 166 56.66 45.82 -43.50
C THR A 166 56.51 44.31 -43.25
N ARG A 167 57.61 43.61 -42.90
CA ARG A 167 57.59 42.19 -42.51
C ARG A 167 57.06 41.97 -41.07
N GLY A 168 57.28 42.91 -40.16
CA GLY A 168 56.78 42.85 -38.78
C GLY A 168 55.25 42.94 -38.70
N LYS A 169 54.64 43.76 -39.56
CA LYS A 169 53.17 43.89 -39.64
C LYS A 169 52.47 42.56 -39.95
N LEU A 170 53.06 41.72 -40.79
CA LEU A 170 52.54 40.38 -41.09
C LEU A 170 52.61 39.45 -39.86
N VAL A 171 53.74 39.44 -39.15
CA VAL A 171 53.91 38.63 -37.94
C VAL A 171 52.90 39.03 -36.86
N PHE A 172 52.67 40.33 -36.66
CA PHE A 172 51.65 40.81 -35.72
C PHE A 172 50.23 40.47 -36.17
N ALA A 173 49.93 40.51 -37.48
CA ALA A 173 48.63 40.08 -37.99
C ALA A 173 48.37 38.58 -37.71
N PHE A 174 49.37 37.72 -37.92
CA PHE A 174 49.27 36.29 -37.58
C PHE A 174 49.14 36.05 -36.07
N LEU A 175 49.87 36.79 -35.24
CA LEU A 175 49.76 36.69 -33.78
C LEU A 175 48.37 37.11 -33.29
N ALA A 176 47.83 38.21 -33.84
CA ALA A 176 46.48 38.66 -33.54
C ALA A 176 45.42 37.63 -33.96
N LEU A 177 45.57 37.04 -35.15
CA LEU A 177 44.70 35.95 -35.62
C LEU A 177 44.76 34.74 -34.68
N ALA A 178 45.96 34.32 -34.28
CA ALA A 178 46.15 33.21 -33.36
C ALA A 178 45.49 33.46 -32.00
N LEU A 179 45.58 34.68 -31.46
CA LEU A 179 44.89 35.06 -30.22
C LEU A 179 43.37 35.00 -30.37
N VAL A 180 42.82 35.47 -31.49
CA VAL A 180 41.38 35.40 -31.77
C VAL A 180 40.90 33.94 -31.87
N ILE A 181 41.64 33.08 -32.57
CA ILE A 181 41.33 31.65 -32.67
C ILE A 181 41.37 30.99 -31.28
N THR A 182 42.38 31.31 -30.47
CA THR A 182 42.52 30.77 -29.11
C THR A 182 41.36 31.23 -28.21
N ALA A 183 40.97 32.50 -28.27
CA ALA A 183 39.83 33.02 -27.52
C ALA A 183 38.51 32.37 -27.95
N ALA A 184 38.29 32.20 -29.26
CA ALA A 184 37.11 31.51 -29.78
C ALA A 184 37.07 30.03 -29.33
N ALA A 185 38.21 29.35 -29.31
CA ALA A 185 38.32 27.98 -28.81
C ALA A 185 38.00 27.89 -27.31
N MET A 186 38.46 28.82 -26.48
CA MET A 186 38.12 28.86 -25.06
C MET A 186 36.62 29.07 -24.82
N VAL A 187 35.98 29.99 -25.57
CA VAL A 187 34.54 30.23 -25.47
C VAL A 187 33.74 28.99 -25.89
N TRP A 188 34.13 28.34 -27.00
CA TRP A 188 33.49 27.11 -27.47
C TRP A 188 33.62 25.98 -26.44
N PHE A 189 34.82 25.78 -25.90
CA PHE A 189 35.08 24.77 -24.87
C PHE A 189 34.28 25.04 -23.59
N GLY A 190 34.17 26.32 -23.17
CA GLY A 190 33.32 26.72 -22.06
C GLY A 190 31.84 26.40 -22.30
N MET A 191 31.31 26.68 -23.50
CA MET A 191 29.93 26.32 -23.85
C MET A 191 29.71 24.81 -23.84
N GLN A 192 30.67 24.03 -24.35
CA GLN A 192 30.60 22.57 -24.36
C GLN A 192 30.63 21.98 -22.94
N ASN A 193 31.50 22.49 -22.07
CA ASN A 193 31.58 22.06 -20.68
C ASN A 193 30.28 22.37 -19.92
N ASN A 194 29.70 23.56 -20.13
CA ASN A 194 28.42 23.92 -19.52
C ASN A 194 27.29 22.99 -20.01
N ALA A 195 27.28 22.61 -21.29
CA ALA A 195 26.30 21.65 -21.81
C ALA A 195 26.48 20.25 -21.20
N GLN A 196 27.73 19.81 -20.96
CA GLN A 196 28.01 18.55 -20.29
C GLN A 196 27.60 18.58 -18.81
N GLN A 197 27.87 19.66 -18.08
CA GLN A 197 27.45 19.83 -16.69
C GLN A 197 25.92 19.75 -16.55
N LYS A 198 25.16 20.41 -17.43
CA LYS A 198 23.69 20.30 -17.45
C LYS A 198 23.19 18.88 -17.70
N ARG A 199 23.84 18.13 -18.59
CA ARG A 199 23.51 16.72 -18.83
C ARG A 199 23.82 15.86 -17.61
N LEU A 200 24.90 16.16 -16.90
CA LEU A 200 25.29 15.48 -15.67
C LEU A 200 24.27 15.75 -14.56
N GLU A 201 23.88 17.01 -14.34
CA GLU A 201 22.84 17.41 -13.39
C GLU A 201 21.51 16.71 -13.71
N GLN A 202 21.10 16.71 -14.98
CA GLN A 202 19.90 16.00 -15.42
C GLN A 202 19.99 14.49 -15.18
N ALA A 203 21.16 13.88 -15.38
CA ALA A 203 21.37 12.47 -15.07
C ALA A 203 21.26 12.21 -13.56
N TYR A 204 21.81 13.08 -12.71
CA TYR A 204 21.67 12.99 -11.26
C TYR A 204 20.23 13.15 -10.79
N GLU A 205 19.47 14.09 -11.35
CA GLU A 205 18.04 14.23 -11.05
C GLU A 205 17.25 12.98 -11.44
N ASN A 206 17.54 12.41 -12.61
CA ASN A 206 16.88 11.19 -13.07
C ASN A 206 17.24 9.98 -12.19
N ILE A 207 18.50 9.85 -11.78
CA ILE A 207 18.94 8.80 -10.83
C ILE A 207 18.25 9.01 -9.48
N GLY A 208 18.16 10.24 -8.98
CA GLY A 208 17.46 10.55 -7.73
C GLY A 208 15.98 10.18 -7.79
N LYS A 209 15.29 10.48 -8.90
CA LYS A 209 13.91 10.04 -9.12
C LYS A 209 13.78 8.52 -9.14
N LEU A 210 14.66 7.82 -9.86
CA LEU A 210 14.64 6.37 -9.94
C LEU A 210 14.89 5.70 -8.59
N VAL A 211 15.81 6.23 -7.78
CA VAL A 211 16.08 5.74 -6.42
C VAL A 211 14.84 5.94 -5.54
N ASN A 212 14.20 7.11 -5.59
CA ASN A 212 12.96 7.37 -4.83
C ASN A 212 11.81 6.44 -5.26
N GLU A 213 11.65 6.20 -6.56
CA GLU A 213 10.66 5.26 -7.09
C GLU A 213 10.94 3.81 -6.65
N ASN A 214 12.21 3.41 -6.63
CA ASN A 214 12.62 2.10 -6.15
C ASN A 214 12.36 1.94 -4.64
N GLU A 215 12.69 2.94 -3.82
CA GLU A 215 12.38 2.94 -2.39
C GLU A 215 10.87 2.88 -2.12
N LEU A 216 10.08 3.64 -2.87
CA LEU A 216 8.62 3.60 -2.80
C LEU A 216 8.09 2.21 -3.15
N THR A 217 8.64 1.59 -4.20
CA THR A 217 8.26 0.25 -4.64
C THR A 217 8.65 -0.80 -3.60
N ALA A 218 9.83 -0.70 -2.99
CA ALA A 218 10.27 -1.58 -1.91
C ALA A 218 9.37 -1.45 -0.67
N ARG A 219 8.96 -0.23 -0.29
CA ARG A 219 8.00 -0.01 0.80
C ARG A 219 6.64 -0.61 0.50
N LYS A 220 6.13 -0.46 -0.74
CA LYS A 220 4.88 -1.08 -1.18
C LYS A 220 4.95 -2.60 -1.15
N ALA A 221 6.05 -3.19 -1.62
CA ALA A 221 6.26 -4.63 -1.56
C ALA A 221 6.24 -5.16 -0.12
N LYS A 222 6.90 -4.44 0.81
CA LYS A 222 6.89 -4.77 2.24
C LYS A 222 5.51 -4.65 2.88
N MET A 223 4.71 -3.65 2.47
CA MET A 223 3.32 -3.51 2.92
C MET A 223 2.47 -4.69 2.45
N LEU A 224 2.58 -5.08 1.17
CA LEU A 224 1.88 -6.25 0.63
C LEU A 224 2.31 -7.56 1.30
N GLU A 225 3.59 -7.69 1.67
CA GLU A 225 4.08 -8.82 2.43
C GLU A 225 3.43 -8.89 3.82
N MET A 226 3.36 -7.76 4.53
CA MET A 226 2.66 -7.65 5.83
C MET A 226 1.18 -7.97 5.71
N ASP A 227 0.50 -7.44 4.70
CA ASP A 227 -0.91 -7.75 4.44
C ASP A 227 -1.09 -9.25 4.20
N SER A 228 -0.24 -9.85 3.36
CA SER A 228 -0.31 -11.29 3.08
C SER A 228 -0.12 -12.16 4.33
N ALA A 229 0.73 -11.73 5.27
CA ALA A 229 0.92 -12.39 6.55
C ALA A 229 -0.34 -12.25 7.43
N ASN A 230 -0.97 -11.08 7.43
CA ASN A 230 -2.22 -10.83 8.15
C ASN A 230 -3.37 -11.69 7.61
N TRP A 231 -3.55 -11.76 6.29
CA TRP A 231 -4.56 -12.64 5.65
C TRP A 231 -4.33 -14.12 5.99
N LYS A 232 -3.08 -14.58 6.06
CA LYS A 232 -2.76 -15.95 6.48
C LYS A 232 -3.13 -16.20 7.94
N ALA A 233 -2.84 -15.26 8.83
CA ALA A 233 -3.20 -15.37 10.24
C ALA A 233 -4.73 -15.41 10.43
N GLU A 234 -5.47 -14.55 9.72
CA GLU A 234 -6.93 -14.54 9.73
C GLU A 234 -7.52 -15.83 9.17
N ALA A 235 -6.98 -16.35 8.06
CA ALA A 235 -7.41 -17.63 7.49
C ALA A 235 -7.16 -18.79 8.47
N GLN A 236 -6.03 -18.79 9.17
CA GLN A 236 -5.71 -19.80 10.19
C GLN A 236 -6.65 -19.72 11.40
N GLN A 237 -6.97 -18.51 11.86
CA GLN A 237 -7.95 -18.29 12.92
C GLN A 237 -9.36 -18.76 12.48
N GLY A 238 -9.73 -18.47 11.23
CA GLY A 238 -10.94 -18.98 10.59
C GLY A 238 -10.98 -20.51 10.63
N GLN A 239 -9.90 -21.17 10.22
CA GLN A 239 -9.81 -22.64 10.25
C GLN A 239 -9.93 -23.21 11.66
N GLN A 240 -9.31 -22.58 12.67
CA GLN A 240 -9.44 -23.01 14.07
C GLN A 240 -10.88 -22.86 14.58
N SER A 241 -11.57 -21.77 14.22
CA SER A 241 -12.96 -21.57 14.59
C SER A 241 -13.90 -22.60 13.95
N ILE A 242 -13.70 -22.93 12.67
CA ILE A 242 -14.44 -23.99 11.97
C ILE A 242 -14.23 -25.32 12.67
N ALA A 243 -12.98 -25.71 12.95
CA ALA A 243 -12.68 -26.96 13.65
C ALA A 243 -13.34 -27.01 15.04
N SER A 244 -13.36 -25.89 15.77
CA SER A 244 -14.04 -25.82 17.07
C SER A 244 -15.56 -25.97 16.97
N LEU A 245 -16.17 -25.42 15.92
CA LEU A 245 -17.61 -25.53 15.65
C LEU A 245 -17.98 -26.95 15.23
N GLU A 246 -17.13 -27.63 14.45
CA GLU A 246 -17.32 -29.04 14.11
C GLU A 246 -17.32 -29.93 15.36
N ILE A 247 -16.38 -29.69 16.29
CA ILE A 247 -16.35 -30.41 17.57
C ILE A 247 -17.64 -30.17 18.37
N GLN A 248 -18.11 -28.91 18.46
CA GLN A 248 -19.37 -28.59 19.13
C GLN A 248 -20.59 -29.25 18.46
N LEU A 249 -20.60 -29.33 17.13
CA LEU A 249 -21.66 -30.00 16.38
C LEU A 249 -21.67 -31.51 16.68
N VAL A 250 -20.50 -32.15 16.73
CA VAL A 250 -20.40 -33.57 17.12
C VAL A 250 -20.88 -33.78 18.55
N GLN A 251 -20.43 -32.94 19.50
CA GLN A 251 -20.87 -33.03 20.89
C GLN A 251 -22.38 -32.80 21.07
N THR A 252 -22.97 -31.88 20.31
CA THR A 252 -24.42 -31.64 20.37
C THR A 252 -25.21 -32.78 19.75
N LYS A 253 -24.69 -33.43 18.70
CA LYS A 253 -25.27 -34.66 18.14
C LYS A 253 -25.22 -35.82 19.12
N GLU A 254 -24.11 -36.00 19.81
CA GLU A 254 -23.95 -37.04 20.84
C GLU A 254 -24.93 -36.83 21.99
N LYS A 255 -25.03 -35.60 22.51
CA LYS A 255 -26.04 -35.25 23.52
C LYS A 255 -27.47 -35.46 23.04
N LEU A 256 -27.76 -35.13 21.78
CA LEU A 256 -29.09 -35.37 21.21
C LEU A 256 -29.41 -36.87 21.16
N ALA A 257 -28.45 -37.70 20.73
CA ALA A 257 -28.61 -39.15 20.72
C ALA A 257 -28.82 -39.71 22.14
N GLU A 258 -28.05 -39.24 23.12
CA GLU A 258 -28.21 -39.61 24.54
C GLU A 258 -29.60 -39.23 25.07
N THR A 259 -30.08 -38.01 24.76
CA THR A 259 -31.43 -37.58 25.18
C THR A 259 -32.53 -38.41 24.51
N GLN A 260 -32.33 -38.84 23.26
CA GLN A 260 -33.28 -39.68 22.54
C GLN A 260 -33.31 -41.10 23.13
N GLU A 261 -32.16 -41.67 23.48
CA GLU A 261 -32.06 -42.95 24.18
C GLU A 261 -32.76 -42.87 25.55
N ASN A 262 -32.46 -41.83 26.34
CA ASN A 262 -33.10 -41.63 27.65
C ASN A 262 -34.63 -41.46 27.53
N LEU A 263 -35.11 -40.76 26.51
CA LEU A 263 -36.54 -40.64 26.25
C LEU A 263 -37.18 -42.01 25.93
N SER A 264 -36.51 -42.84 25.12
CA SER A 264 -37.01 -44.18 24.80
C SER A 264 -37.09 -45.09 26.04
N LYS A 265 -36.11 -45.02 26.95
CA LYS A 265 -36.13 -45.74 28.22
C LYS A 265 -37.29 -45.30 29.12
N VAL A 266 -37.50 -43.99 29.25
CA VAL A 266 -38.63 -43.45 30.03
C VAL A 266 -39.98 -43.89 29.43
N GLN A 267 -40.10 -43.94 28.10
CA GLN A 267 -41.31 -44.45 27.44
C GLN A 267 -41.52 -45.94 27.73
N GLU A 268 -40.46 -46.75 27.71
CA GLU A 268 -40.52 -48.18 28.06
C GLU A 268 -40.94 -48.39 29.53
N ASP A 269 -40.33 -47.65 30.46
CA ASP A 269 -40.67 -47.68 31.89
C ASP A 269 -42.14 -47.31 32.13
N HIS A 270 -42.65 -46.28 31.43
CA HIS A 270 -44.05 -45.90 31.51
C HIS A 270 -44.99 -46.98 30.96
N LEU A 271 -44.63 -47.65 29.86
CA LEU A 271 -45.41 -48.77 29.34
C LEU A 271 -45.42 -49.95 30.31
N GLN A 272 -44.28 -50.28 30.93
CA GLN A 272 -44.21 -51.33 31.95
C GLN A 272 -45.08 -50.98 33.16
N THR A 273 -45.02 -49.74 33.65
CA THR A 273 -45.84 -49.26 34.77
C THR A 273 -47.34 -49.31 34.44
N LEU A 274 -47.74 -48.91 33.23
CA LEU A 274 -49.13 -49.01 32.77
C LEU A 274 -49.61 -50.47 32.70
N ASN A 275 -48.76 -51.38 32.24
CA ASN A 275 -49.07 -52.80 32.22
C ASN A 275 -49.25 -53.38 33.64
N GLN A 276 -48.38 -53.01 34.59
CA GLN A 276 -48.52 -53.40 35.99
C GLN A 276 -49.82 -52.88 36.61
N ILE A 277 -50.17 -51.61 36.38
CA ILE A 277 -51.44 -51.04 36.86
C ILE A 277 -52.63 -51.79 36.25
N ASN A 278 -52.58 -52.11 34.96
CA ASN A 278 -53.63 -52.88 34.30
C ASN A 278 -53.77 -54.31 34.86
N GLU A 279 -52.66 -54.96 35.23
CA GLU A 279 -52.69 -56.25 35.92
C GLU A 279 -53.33 -56.14 37.31
N GLN A 280 -52.93 -55.15 38.11
CA GLN A 280 -53.53 -54.91 39.43
C GLN A 280 -55.03 -54.61 39.35
N LEU A 281 -55.47 -53.83 38.34
CA LEU A 281 -56.90 -53.56 38.13
C LEU A 281 -57.68 -54.84 37.79
N LYS A 282 -57.09 -55.77 37.02
CA LYS A 282 -57.72 -57.06 36.72
C LYS A 282 -57.86 -57.93 37.96
N GLU A 283 -56.85 -57.97 38.83
CA GLU A 283 -56.90 -58.70 40.10
C GLU A 283 -58.02 -58.17 41.00
N ILE A 284 -58.08 -56.83 41.21
CA ILE A 284 -59.13 -56.20 42.02
C ILE A 284 -60.54 -56.48 41.47
N THR A 285 -60.70 -56.42 40.14
CA THR A 285 -61.99 -56.68 39.47
C THR A 285 -62.44 -58.15 39.62
N ALA A 286 -61.48 -59.08 39.60
CA ALA A 286 -61.75 -60.50 39.83
C ALA A 286 -62.17 -60.78 41.28
N ASP A 287 -61.53 -60.13 42.26
CA ASP A 287 -61.88 -60.26 43.67
C ASP A 287 -63.28 -59.69 43.98
N THR A 288 -63.66 -58.58 43.34
CA THR A 288 -65.00 -57.99 43.54
C THR A 288 -66.11 -58.87 42.99
N THR A 289 -65.92 -59.48 41.82
CA THR A 289 -66.93 -60.39 41.23
C THR A 289 -67.12 -61.69 42.02
N GLN A 290 -66.10 -62.18 42.73
CA GLN A 290 -66.25 -63.31 43.64
C GLN A 290 -66.99 -62.95 44.93
N THR A 291 -66.91 -61.70 45.37
CA THR A 291 -67.56 -61.25 46.62
C THR A 291 -69.08 -61.07 46.44
N GLU A 292 -69.56 -60.74 45.24
CA GLU A 292 -71.00 -60.64 44.94
C GLU A 292 -71.70 -62.01 44.76
N GLN A 293 -70.95 -63.11 44.65
CA GLN A 293 -71.52 -64.47 44.51
C GLN A 293 -71.60 -65.26 45.83
N LYS A 294 -71.29 -64.64 46.97
CA LYS A 294 -71.46 -65.19 48.32
C LYS A 294 -72.62 -64.53 49.05
#